data_AF-A0A2W1ALL2-F1
#
_entry.id   AF-A0A2W1ALL2-F1
#
_cell.length_a   1.000
_cell.length_b   1.000
_cell.length_c   1.000
_cell.angle_alpha   90.00
_cell.angle_beta   90.00
_cell.angle_gamma   90.00
#
_symmetry.space_group_name_H-M   'P 1'
#
loop_
_entity.id
_entity.type
_entity.pdbx_description
1 polymer ?
#
loop_
_entity_poly.entity_id
_entity_poly.type
_entity_poly.pdbx_seq_one_letter_code
_entity_poly.pdbx_strand_id
1 'polypeptide(L)' 'MTKIILAVFDGLQPAQINSLDTPNLFQVSQNGSFFENHHPVFPSVTRVNAASIVTGVNPGKHW' A
#
# COMPACT_ATOMS: atom_id res chain seq x y z
N MET A 1 14.26 11.33 -17.26
CA MET A 1 13.50 11.39 -16.00
C MET A 1 12.79 10.06 -15.80
N THR A 2 12.96 9.44 -14.64
CA THR A 2 12.22 8.23 -14.25
C THR A 2 10.77 8.60 -13.96
N LYS A 3 9.81 7.84 -14.50
CA LYS A 3 8.38 7.99 -14.19
C LYS A 3 8.03 6.98 -13.10
N ILE A 4 7.27 7.41 -12.09
CA ILE A 4 6.84 6.58 -10.96
C ILE A 4 5.32 6.48 -10.98
N ILE A 5 4.80 5.27 -10.80
CA ILE A 5 3.36 5.00 -10.62
C ILE A 5 3.18 4.47 -9.21
N LEU A 6 2.32 5.14 -8.43
CA LEU A 6 1.82 4.65 -7.15
C LEU A 6 0.40 4.17 -7.35
N ALA A 7 0.19 2.85 -7.26
CA ALA A 7 -1.13 2.23 -7.32
C ALA A 7 -1.55 1.78 -5.92
N VAL A 8 -2.79 2.12 -5.53
CA VAL A 8 -3.37 1.74 -4.23
C VAL A 8 -4.68 1.01 -4.48
N PHE A 9 -4.80 -0.18 -3.90
CA PHE A 9 -6.05 -0.96 -3.86
C PHE A 9 -6.65 -0.82 -2.47
N ASP A 10 -7.78 -0.11 -2.35
CA ASP A 10 -8.40 0.15 -1.04
C ASP A 10 -8.85 -1.17 -0.39
N GLY A 11 -8.53 -1.34 0.89
CA GLY A 11 -8.89 -2.51 1.68
C GLY A 11 -8.20 -3.83 1.31
N LEU A 12 -7.21 -3.83 0.40
CA LEU A 12 -6.48 -5.06 0.03
C LEU A 12 -5.52 -5.49 1.16
N GLN A 13 -5.82 -6.63 1.80
CA GLN A 13 -4.98 -7.21 2.83
C GLN A 13 -3.87 -8.08 2.22
N PRO A 14 -2.69 -8.19 2.87
CA PRO A 14 -1.61 -9.06 2.40
C PRO A 14 -2.03 -10.51 2.14
N ALA A 15 -2.89 -11.07 3.01
CA ALA A 15 -3.38 -12.45 2.88
C ALA A 15 -4.26 -12.70 1.64
N GLN A 16 -4.77 -11.64 1.00
CA GLN A 16 -5.56 -11.74 -0.22
C GLN A 16 -4.68 -11.83 -1.48
N ILE A 17 -3.37 -11.58 -1.36
CA ILE A 17 -2.43 -11.66 -2.49
C ILE A 17 -1.97 -13.11 -2.65
N ASN A 18 -2.54 -13.82 -3.63
CA ASN A 18 -2.19 -15.21 -3.93
C ASN A 18 -2.17 -15.49 -5.45
N SER A 19 -1.59 -16.63 -5.83
CA SER A 19 -1.38 -17.01 -7.23
C SER A 19 -2.64 -17.42 -7.99
N LEU A 20 -3.74 -17.72 -7.28
CA LEU A 20 -5.01 -18.15 -7.87
C LEU A 20 -5.92 -16.94 -8.15
N ASP A 21 -6.21 -16.13 -7.13
CA ASP A 21 -7.20 -15.05 -7.20
C ASP A 21 -6.58 -13.74 -7.71
N THR A 22 -5.31 -13.49 -7.39
CA THR A 22 -4.60 -12.25 -7.75
C THR A 22 -3.26 -12.53 -8.45
N PRO A 23 -3.24 -13.32 -9.54
CA PRO A 23 -2.00 -13.81 -10.15
C PRO A 23 -1.05 -12.67 -10.56
N ASN A 24 -1.58 -11.54 -11.04
CA ASN A 24 -0.78 -10.40 -11.45
C ASN A 24 -0.11 -9.68 -10.26
N LEU A 25 -0.84 -9.47 -9.14
CA LEU A 25 -0.27 -8.83 -7.95
C LEU A 25 0.74 -9.75 -7.26
N PHE A 26 0.46 -11.05 -7.23
CA PHE A 26 1.39 -12.06 -6.76
C PHE A 26 2.68 -12.05 -7.58
N GLN A 27 2.61 -11.98 -8.91
CA GLN A 27 3.82 -11.85 -9.74
C GLN A 27 4.61 -10.57 -9.45
N VAL A 28 3.93 -9.44 -9.22
CA VAL A 28 4.59 -8.18 -8.84
C VAL A 28 5.32 -8.32 -7.50
N SER A 29 4.74 -8.98 -6.50
CA SER A 29 5.41 -9.20 -5.21
C SER A 29 6.63 -10.11 -5.34
N GLN A 30 6.57 -11.15 -6.19
CA GLN A 30 7.71 -12.06 -6.43
C GLN A 30 8.85 -11.40 -7.21
N ASN A 31 8.54 -10.52 -8.17
CA ASN A 31 9.54 -9.88 -9.02
C ASN A 31 10.10 -8.56 -8.45
N GLY A 32 9.50 -8.08 -7.36
CA GLY A 32 9.85 -6.82 -6.71
C GLY A 32 10.29 -7.02 -5.25
N SER A 33 9.85 -6.10 -4.40
CA SER A 33 10.04 -6.20 -2.95
C SER A 33 8.68 -6.22 -2.26
N PHE A 34 8.53 -7.11 -1.29
CA PHE A 34 7.32 -7.25 -0.50
C PHE A 34 7.61 -6.91 0.96
N PHE A 35 6.78 -6.07 1.57
CA PHE A 35 6.94 -5.61 2.95
C PHE A 35 5.96 -6.34 3.87
N GLU A 36 6.37 -7.50 4.39
CA GLU A 36 5.51 -8.37 5.24
C GLU A 36 5.01 -7.68 6.52
N ASN A 37 5.80 -6.73 7.06
CA ASN A 37 5.49 -5.98 8.28
C ASN A 37 4.94 -4.57 7.99
N HIS A 38 4.33 -4.33 6.83
CA HIS A 38 3.67 -3.06 6.54
C HIS A 38 2.36 -2.90 7.32
N HIS A 39 2.17 -1.75 7.96
CA HIS A 39 1.00 -1.44 8.78
C HIS A 39 0.39 -0.09 8.39
N PRO A 40 -0.94 0.05 8.43
CA PRO A 40 -1.58 1.36 8.24
C PRO A 40 -1.26 2.29 9.42
N VAL A 41 -1.37 3.58 9.17
CA VAL A 41 -1.41 4.56 10.27
C VAL A 41 -2.75 4.47 11.00
N PHE A 42 -2.78 4.88 12.27
CA PHE A 42 -4.01 4.98 13.05
C PHE A 42 -4.60 6.40 12.98
N PRO A 43 -5.92 6.55 12.76
CA PRO A 43 -6.91 5.49 12.52
C PRO A 43 -6.80 4.88 11.11
N SER A 44 -7.06 3.57 11.01
CA SER A 44 -6.97 2.80 9.76
C SER A 44 -8.18 3.05 8.84
N VAL A 45 -8.31 4.28 8.36
CA VAL A 45 -9.36 4.72 7.42
C VAL A 45 -8.74 5.28 6.14
N THR A 46 -9.45 5.15 5.02
CA THR A 46 -8.97 5.44 3.66
C THR A 46 -8.27 6.81 3.54
N ARG A 47 -8.97 7.90 3.91
CA ARG A 47 -8.45 9.26 3.72
C ARG A 47 -7.23 9.58 4.59
N VAL A 48 -7.17 9.02 5.79
CA VAL A 48 -6.05 9.24 6.71
C VAL A 48 -4.80 8.54 6.19
N ASN A 49 -4.93 7.30 5.73
CA ASN A 49 -3.80 6.57 5.14
C ASN A 49 -3.35 7.18 3.81
N ALA A 50 -4.29 7.60 2.95
CA ALA A 50 -3.96 8.30 1.71
C ALA A 50 -3.15 9.58 1.97
N ALA A 51 -3.57 10.39 2.95
CA ALA A 51 -2.82 11.57 3.35
C ALA A 51 -1.41 11.21 3.84
N SER A 52 -1.28 10.24 4.75
CA SER A 52 0.02 9.79 5.25
C SER A 52 0.97 9.26 4.17
N ILE A 53 0.47 8.53 3.18
CA ILE A 53 1.28 8.02 2.06
C ILE A 53 1.87 9.17 1.23
N VAL A 54 1.07 10.22 0.98
CA VAL A 54 1.50 11.36 0.15
C VAL A 54 2.38 12.33 0.91
N THR A 55 2.10 12.54 2.21
CA THR A 55 2.84 13.53 3.02
C THR A 55 4.02 12.94 3.79
N GLY A 56 4.09 11.63 3.96
CA GLY A 56 5.16 10.96 4.72
C GLY A 56 5.15 11.22 6.23
N VAL A 57 4.01 11.67 6.78
CA VAL A 57 3.85 11.97 8.21
C VAL A 57 2.61 11.30 8.80
N ASN A 58 2.61 11.13 10.12
CA ASN A 58 1.50 10.55 10.85
C ASN A 58 0.33 11.54 11.02
N PRO A 59 -0.89 11.03 11.30
CA PRO A 59 -2.06 11.85 11.58
C PRO A 59 -1.81 12.87 12.68
N GLY A 60 -2.37 14.08 12.50
CA GLY A 60 -2.10 15.25 13.34
C GLY A 60 -0.90 16.10 12.91
N LYS A 61 -0.14 15.68 11.88
CA LYS A 61 0.99 16.44 11.31
C LYS A 61 0.82 16.80 9.83
N HIS A 62 -0.30 16.43 9.22
CA HIS A 62 -0.64 16.87 7.86
C HIS A 62 -0.88 18.39 7.85
N TRP A 63 -0.57 19.05 6.74
CA TRP A 63 -0.75 20.48 6.51
C TRP A 63 -2.02 20.79 5.73
#